data_AF-A0A924KWA8-F1
#
_entry.id   AF-A0A924KWA8-F1
#
_cell.length_a   1.000
_cell.length_b   1.000
_cell.length_c   1.000
_cell.angle_alpha   90.00
_cell.angle_beta   90.00
_cell.angle_gamma   90.00
#
_symmetry.space_group_name_H-M   'P 1'
#
loop_
_entity.id
_entity.type
_entity.pdbx_description
1 polymer ?
#
loop_
_entity_poly.entity_id
_entity_poly.type
_entity_poly.pdbx_seq_one_letter_code
_entity_poly.pdbx_strand_id
1 'polypeptide(L)'
;MTTALLGSGSCLHANRRLYSLIVSLLPLFLTGCLSVPVAQVQFSVDAAIVGQGIAGTDWTVFPRDFTPLPPPPHTNPSVGFPIMEYAGKEFGGTYWVFEGLVGGRIRNRTQTTVCVRFDQATLHSSSVSEKKPLRVRLPLDPRERAQLNSSDYKKMLDAGFIIPPSFCVAGGNDRVFNLAIDAANIFRAGTMFDARWKDNEPVILEKGIGNWLKLSVPIEYGELRQRVEVTLTVKDTKSHMVHF
;
A
#
# COMPACT_ATOMS: atom_id res chain seq x y z
N MET A 1 9.86 14.95 7.78
CA MET A 1 8.79 14.50 8.70
C MET A 1 7.51 14.53 7.91
N THR A 2 6.89 13.37 7.66
CA THR A 2 5.76 13.24 6.73
C THR A 2 4.56 12.68 7.47
N THR A 3 3.36 13.13 7.08
CA THR A 3 2.14 12.84 7.82
C THR A 3 1.06 12.31 6.88
N ALA A 4 0.41 11.20 7.24
CA ALA A 4 -0.67 10.60 6.47
C ALA A 4 -1.98 10.63 7.28
N LEU A 5 -3.11 10.85 6.61
CA LEU A 5 -4.44 10.70 7.21
C LEU A 5 -4.88 9.24 7.09
N LEU A 6 -5.30 8.65 8.22
CA LEU A 6 -5.95 7.36 8.33
C LEU A 6 -7.45 7.56 8.57
N GLY A 7 -8.30 6.95 7.72
CA GLY A 7 -9.74 7.14 7.77
C GLY A 7 -10.51 5.83 7.67
N SER A 8 -11.18 5.43 8.76
CA SER A 8 -12.22 4.40 8.73
C SER A 8 -13.58 5.03 8.41
N GLY A 9 -13.69 5.68 7.25
CA GLY A 9 -14.94 6.27 6.76
C GLY A 9 -15.51 5.47 5.61
N SER A 10 -16.30 4.43 5.89
CA SER A 10 -17.16 3.84 4.86
C SER A 10 -18.28 4.81 4.51
N CYS A 11 -18.03 5.71 3.56
CA CYS A 11 -19.12 6.32 2.79
C CYS A 11 -19.72 5.23 1.92
N LEU A 12 -20.68 4.49 2.48
CA LEU A 12 -21.63 3.68 1.72
C LEU A 12 -22.31 4.61 0.71
N HIS A 13 -21.84 4.59 -0.54
CA HIS A 13 -22.64 4.96 -1.69
C HIS A 13 -23.83 3.99 -1.74
N ALA A 14 -24.93 4.40 -1.10
CA ALA A 14 -26.24 3.82 -1.35
C ALA A 14 -26.59 4.11 -2.82
N ASN A 15 -26.26 3.18 -3.72
CA ASN A 15 -26.67 3.27 -5.11
C ASN A 15 -27.59 2.10 -5.47
N ARG A 16 -28.87 2.46 -5.60
CA ARG A 16 -29.87 1.92 -6.53
C ARG A 16 -30.13 0.41 -6.48
N ARG A 17 -31.26 0.06 -5.85
CA ARG A 17 -32.39 -0.63 -6.48
C ARG A 17 -33.58 -0.66 -5.53
N LEU A 18 -34.43 0.36 -5.60
CA LEU A 18 -35.84 0.24 -5.21
C LEU A 18 -36.60 1.35 -5.93
N TYR A 19 -37.31 0.95 -6.99
CA TYR A 19 -38.35 1.77 -7.58
C TYR A 19 -39.63 1.61 -6.75
N SER A 20 -40.26 2.77 -6.50
CA SER A 20 -41.70 2.99 -6.48
C SER A 20 -42.39 3.17 -5.11
N LEU A 21 -42.87 4.41 -4.97
CA LEU A 21 -44.05 4.91 -4.23
C LEU A 21 -44.09 4.85 -2.69
N ILE A 22 -44.04 6.03 -2.05
CA ILE A 22 -45.21 6.74 -1.48
C ILE A 22 -44.81 8.18 -1.06
N VAL A 23 -45.32 9.15 -1.81
CA VAL A 23 -45.95 10.45 -1.47
C VAL A 23 -45.71 11.10 -0.07
N SER A 24 -45.03 12.26 -0.13
CA SER A 24 -45.22 13.56 0.59
C SER A 24 -45.23 13.70 2.13
N LEU A 25 -44.29 14.50 2.67
CA LEU A 25 -44.48 15.81 3.38
C LEU A 25 -43.20 16.22 4.15
N LEU A 26 -42.95 17.54 4.20
CA LEU A 26 -41.85 18.32 4.84
C LEU A 26 -41.41 17.89 6.27
N PRO A 27 -40.26 18.34 6.84
CA PRO A 27 -39.45 19.53 6.48
C PRO A 27 -37.90 19.35 6.49
N LEU A 28 -37.18 20.39 6.04
CA LEU A 28 -35.85 20.82 6.49
C LEU A 28 -34.99 19.79 7.28
N PHE A 29 -34.31 18.88 6.60
CA PHE A 29 -33.12 18.26 7.17
C PHE A 29 -31.92 19.16 6.88
N LEU A 30 -31.58 19.92 7.91
CA LEU A 30 -30.27 20.51 8.17
C LEU A 30 -29.17 19.73 7.45
N THR A 31 -28.52 20.37 6.49
CA THR A 31 -27.18 20.04 6.01
C THR A 31 -26.22 20.24 7.19
N GLY A 32 -26.22 19.33 8.15
CA GLY A 32 -25.18 19.26 9.17
C GLY A 32 -23.87 19.01 8.48
N CYS A 33 -22.89 19.90 8.61
CA CYS A 33 -21.52 19.67 8.17
C CYS A 33 -21.08 18.30 8.69
N LEU A 34 -20.90 17.35 7.78
CA LEU A 34 -20.46 16.00 8.12
C LEU A 34 -19.03 16.13 8.63
N SER A 35 -18.89 16.02 9.94
CA SER A 35 -17.60 16.06 10.61
C SER A 35 -17.11 14.62 10.71
N VAL A 36 -16.09 14.26 9.95
CA VAL A 36 -15.52 12.92 9.97
C VAL A 36 -14.25 12.98 10.83
N PRO A 37 -14.12 12.17 11.88
CA PRO A 37 -12.85 12.05 12.59
C PRO A 37 -11.82 11.43 11.67
N VAL A 38 -10.63 12.01 11.66
CA VAL A 38 -9.50 11.51 10.88
C VAL A 38 -8.32 11.32 11.83
N ALA A 39 -7.81 10.09 11.89
CA ALA A 39 -6.54 9.84 12.55
C ALA A 39 -5.42 10.31 11.61
N GLN A 40 -4.36 10.86 12.16
CA GLN A 40 -3.23 11.38 11.43
C GLN A 40 -1.96 10.70 11.96
N VAL A 41 -1.39 9.79 11.18
CA VAL A 41 -0.21 9.03 11.60
C VAL A 41 1.03 9.53 10.87
N GLN A 42 2.09 9.76 11.63
CA GLN A 42 3.40 10.14 11.15
C GLN A 42 4.31 8.93 11.11
N PHE A 43 5.07 8.82 10.03
CA PHE A 43 5.88 7.66 9.74
C PHE A 43 7.27 8.04 9.24
N SER A 44 8.21 7.10 9.38
CA SER A 44 9.42 7.04 8.56
C SER A 44 9.30 5.91 7.55
N VAL A 45 9.99 6.10 6.41
CA VAL A 45 10.16 5.08 5.38
C VAL A 45 11.64 4.83 5.24
N ASP A 46 12.02 3.58 5.38
CA ASP A 46 13.38 3.09 5.16
C ASP A 46 13.32 2.09 3.99
N ALA A 47 14.06 2.33 2.92
CA ALA A 47 14.07 1.46 1.74
C ALA A 47 15.49 1.01 1.43
N ALA A 48 15.64 -0.25 1.00
CA ALA A 48 16.93 -0.85 0.68
C ALA A 48 16.79 -1.82 -0.49
N ILE A 49 17.86 -1.95 -1.29
CA ILE A 49 18.02 -3.08 -2.21
C ILE A 49 18.94 -4.10 -1.56
N VAL A 50 18.52 -5.35 -1.59
CA VAL A 50 19.27 -6.49 -1.09
C VAL A 50 19.47 -7.44 -2.26
N GLY A 51 20.70 -7.55 -2.75
CA GLY A 51 21.04 -8.34 -3.93
C GLY A 51 21.71 -9.66 -3.57
N GLN A 52 21.42 -10.72 -4.32
CA GLN A 52 22.16 -11.97 -4.24
C GLN A 52 23.17 -11.99 -5.40
N GLY A 53 24.46 -12.18 -5.10
CA GLY A 53 25.47 -12.37 -6.14
C GLY A 53 25.25 -13.69 -6.91
N ILE A 54 25.90 -13.83 -8.08
CA ILE A 54 25.82 -15.01 -8.96
C ILE A 54 26.22 -16.31 -8.20
N ALA A 55 27.06 -16.20 -7.16
CA ALA A 55 27.51 -17.32 -6.32
C ALA A 55 26.52 -17.71 -5.20
N GLY A 56 25.34 -17.08 -5.13
CA GLY A 56 24.20 -17.55 -4.34
C GLY A 56 24.32 -17.48 -2.82
N THR A 57 25.44 -17.05 -2.24
CA THR A 57 25.73 -17.27 -0.81
C THR A 57 25.60 -16.03 0.07
N ASP A 58 25.89 -14.84 -0.44
CA ASP A 58 25.82 -13.60 0.36
C ASP A 58 24.83 -12.57 -0.22
N TRP A 59 24.02 -12.02 0.68
CA TRP A 59 23.12 -10.91 0.40
C TRP A 59 23.81 -9.59 0.69
N THR A 60 24.12 -8.82 -0.34
CA THR A 60 24.68 -7.47 -0.18
C THR A 60 23.54 -6.48 -0.05
N VAL A 61 23.53 -5.73 1.06
CA VAL A 61 22.64 -4.57 1.23
C VAL A 61 23.30 -3.38 0.53
N PHE A 62 22.60 -2.74 -0.38
CA PHE A 62 23.01 -1.50 -1.05
C PHE A 62 22.32 -0.32 -0.35
N PRO A 63 22.93 0.31 0.67
CA PRO A 63 22.19 1.14 1.61
C PRO A 63 21.97 2.58 1.14
N ARG A 64 22.26 2.95 -0.13
CA ARG A 64 22.42 4.37 -0.51
C ARG A 64 21.79 4.85 -1.82
N ASP A 65 20.96 4.05 -2.47
CA ASP A 65 20.37 4.48 -3.76
C ASP A 65 18.93 5.01 -3.64
N PHE A 66 18.38 5.05 -2.42
CA PHE A 66 17.06 5.59 -2.15
C PHE A 66 17.14 7.04 -1.67
N THR A 67 16.54 7.95 -2.43
CA THR A 67 16.42 9.36 -2.07
C THR A 67 14.95 9.72 -1.87
N PRO A 68 14.56 10.35 -0.75
CA PRO A 68 13.20 10.87 -0.60
C PRO A 68 12.99 12.03 -1.58
N LEU A 69 11.95 11.93 -2.40
CA LEU A 69 11.53 13.01 -3.28
C LEU A 69 10.73 14.06 -2.50
N PRO A 70 10.83 15.35 -2.86
CA PRO A 70 9.96 16.36 -2.31
C PRO A 70 8.49 16.03 -2.68
N PRO A 71 7.53 16.34 -1.81
CA PRO A 71 6.12 16.18 -2.14
C PRO A 71 5.80 17.04 -3.38
N PRO A 72 4.98 16.54 -4.32
CA PRO A 72 4.59 17.32 -5.49
C PRO A 72 3.97 18.67 -5.10
N PRO A 73 4.21 19.74 -5.88
CA PRO A 73 3.48 21.00 -5.70
C PRO A 73 1.97 20.71 -5.81
N HIS A 74 1.17 21.22 -4.88
CA HIS A 74 -0.31 21.07 -4.83
C HIS A 74 -0.86 19.70 -4.41
N THR A 75 -0.04 18.78 -3.91
CA THR A 75 -0.59 17.61 -3.21
C THR A 75 -1.18 18.04 -1.86
N ASN A 76 -2.44 17.68 -1.62
CA ASN A 76 -3.12 17.91 -0.35
C ASN A 76 -2.22 17.39 0.80
N PRO A 77 -1.99 18.12 1.92
CA PRO A 77 -1.14 17.66 3.04
C PRO A 77 -1.61 16.33 3.69
N SER A 78 -2.79 15.86 3.29
CA SER A 78 -3.35 14.54 3.56
C SER A 78 -2.63 13.37 2.88
N VAL A 79 -1.74 13.65 1.92
CA VAL A 79 -1.29 12.68 0.92
C VAL A 79 0.10 12.15 1.23
N GLY A 80 0.14 10.87 1.61
CA GLY A 80 1.21 9.92 1.30
C GLY A 80 2.51 10.03 2.08
N PHE A 81 3.10 8.87 2.33
CA PHE A 81 4.46 8.70 2.81
C PHE A 81 5.45 9.33 1.79
N PRO A 82 6.67 9.74 2.20
CA PRO A 82 7.63 10.29 1.24
C PRO A 82 7.84 9.31 0.09
N ILE A 83 7.73 9.82 -1.15
CA ILE A 83 8.00 9.01 -2.33
C ILE A 83 9.50 8.74 -2.35
N MET A 84 9.90 7.48 -2.35
CA MET A 84 11.29 7.07 -2.38
C MET A 84 11.70 6.83 -3.83
N GLU A 85 12.70 7.54 -4.33
CA GLU A 85 13.32 7.27 -5.63
C GLU A 85 14.50 6.34 -5.47
N TYR A 86 14.51 5.23 -6.22
CA TYR A 86 15.66 4.37 -6.42
C TYR A 86 16.31 4.66 -7.77
N ALA A 87 17.60 5.00 -7.75
CA ALA A 87 18.36 5.36 -8.95
C ALA A 87 19.36 4.30 -9.40
N GLY A 88 19.01 3.00 -9.29
CA GLY A 88 19.89 1.90 -9.70
C GLY A 88 20.33 1.95 -11.18
N LYS A 89 21.41 1.21 -11.47
CA LYS A 89 21.99 1.12 -12.81
C LYS A 89 21.10 0.30 -13.75
N GLU A 90 20.62 -0.84 -13.28
CA GLU A 90 19.85 -1.80 -14.10
C GLU A 90 18.37 -1.44 -14.15
N PHE A 91 17.82 -1.04 -13.01
CA PHE A 91 16.48 -0.48 -12.92
C PHE A 91 16.50 0.70 -11.96
N GLY A 92 15.57 1.62 -12.17
CA GLY A 92 15.25 2.67 -11.22
C GLY A 92 13.76 2.68 -10.96
N GLY A 93 13.30 3.56 -10.09
CA GLY A 93 11.89 3.68 -9.85
C GLY A 93 11.54 4.64 -8.74
N THR A 94 10.25 4.91 -8.61
CA THR A 94 9.71 5.60 -7.45
C THR A 94 8.77 4.66 -6.71
N TYR A 95 8.77 4.75 -5.39
CA TYR A 95 7.95 3.93 -4.52
C TYR A 95 7.20 4.85 -3.59
N TRP A 96 5.89 4.68 -3.52
CA TRP A 96 5.04 5.46 -2.66
C TRP A 96 4.17 4.54 -1.83
N VAL A 97 3.82 5.03 -0.66
CA VAL A 97 2.95 4.31 0.27
C VAL A 97 1.86 5.29 0.71
N PHE A 98 0.66 4.76 0.94
CA PHE A 98 -0.48 5.40 1.59
C PHE A 98 -1.08 4.43 2.61
N GLU A 99 -2.11 4.88 3.33
CA GLU A 99 -2.89 3.98 4.17
C GLU A 99 -3.40 2.78 3.35
N GLY A 100 -2.95 1.58 3.71
CA GLY A 100 -3.38 0.34 3.07
C GLY A 100 -3.02 0.24 1.60
N LEU A 101 -2.18 1.12 1.04
CA LEU A 101 -1.79 1.09 -0.36
C LEU A 101 -0.28 1.24 -0.51
N VAL A 102 0.34 0.36 -1.27
CA VAL A 102 1.72 0.51 -1.75
C VAL A 102 1.68 0.60 -3.26
N GLY A 103 2.35 1.57 -3.83
CA GLY A 103 2.50 1.67 -5.26
C GLY A 103 3.89 2.12 -5.64
N GLY A 104 4.10 2.19 -6.94
CA GLY A 104 5.37 2.59 -7.47
C GLY A 104 5.38 2.62 -8.98
N ARG A 105 6.51 3.08 -9.48
CA ARG A 105 6.88 3.03 -10.89
C ARG A 105 8.23 2.33 -10.97
N ILE A 106 8.31 1.25 -11.72
CA ILE A 106 9.59 0.61 -12.06
C ILE A 106 9.97 1.05 -13.47
N ARG A 107 11.20 1.52 -13.63
CA ARG A 107 11.80 1.89 -14.90
C ARG A 107 12.96 0.95 -15.21
N ASN A 108 12.88 0.25 -16.33
CA ASN A 108 13.98 -0.57 -16.82
C ASN A 108 14.99 0.32 -17.55
N ARG A 109 16.24 0.34 -17.07
CA ARG A 109 17.33 1.16 -17.63
C ARG A 109 18.29 0.35 -18.51
N THR A 110 18.02 -0.93 -18.72
CA THR A 110 18.79 -1.82 -19.59
C THR A 110 17.98 -2.22 -20.83
N GLN A 111 18.59 -3.03 -21.70
CA GLN A 111 17.90 -3.73 -22.79
C GLN A 111 17.32 -5.08 -22.34
N THR A 112 17.78 -5.61 -21.21
CA THR A 112 17.32 -6.89 -20.65
C THR A 112 16.00 -6.67 -19.91
N THR A 113 15.03 -7.56 -20.10
CA THR A 113 13.76 -7.50 -19.37
C THR A 113 13.96 -7.57 -17.86
N VAL A 114 13.30 -6.68 -17.12
CA VAL A 114 13.25 -6.67 -15.66
C VAL A 114 11.89 -7.19 -15.21
N CYS A 115 11.86 -8.23 -14.38
CA CYS A 115 10.63 -8.82 -13.86
C CYS A 115 10.48 -8.56 -12.37
N VAL A 116 9.31 -8.06 -11.97
CA VAL A 116 8.90 -7.82 -10.60
C VAL A 116 8.05 -8.99 -10.13
N ARG A 117 8.53 -9.73 -9.13
CA ARG A 117 7.96 -10.99 -8.66
C ARG A 117 7.01 -10.81 -7.49
N PHE A 118 5.88 -10.17 -7.73
CA PHE A 118 4.84 -10.00 -6.71
C PHE A 118 4.22 -11.31 -6.23
N ASP A 119 4.23 -12.35 -7.07
CA ASP A 119 3.86 -13.72 -6.72
C ASP A 119 4.72 -14.32 -5.60
N GLN A 120 5.92 -13.77 -5.40
CA GLN A 120 6.90 -14.18 -4.39
C GLN A 120 7.20 -13.06 -3.37
N ALA A 121 6.43 -11.97 -3.41
CA ALA A 121 6.59 -10.89 -2.47
C ALA A 121 6.11 -11.33 -1.08
N THR A 122 6.76 -10.79 -0.05
CA THR A 122 6.43 -11.09 1.34
C THR A 122 6.24 -9.82 2.16
N LEU A 123 5.39 -9.94 3.17
CA LEU A 123 5.16 -8.96 4.21
C LEU A 123 5.66 -9.51 5.55
N HIS A 124 6.19 -8.61 6.36
CA HIS A 124 6.66 -8.89 7.71
C HIS A 124 6.33 -7.68 8.58
N SER A 125 6.01 -7.88 9.85
CA SER A 125 5.69 -6.77 10.76
C SER A 125 6.29 -7.00 12.14
N SER A 126 6.27 -5.95 12.97
CA SER A 126 6.58 -6.06 14.39
C SER A 126 5.68 -7.02 15.16
N SER A 127 4.50 -7.35 14.62
CA SER A 127 3.45 -8.11 15.31
C SER A 127 3.41 -9.60 14.96
N VAL A 128 4.09 -9.99 13.88
CA VAL A 128 4.17 -11.36 13.34
C VAL A 128 5.62 -11.66 12.99
N SER A 129 6.22 -12.66 13.64
CA SER A 129 7.65 -13.00 13.46
C SER A 129 7.96 -13.75 12.16
N GLU A 130 6.93 -14.31 11.53
CA GLU A 130 7.04 -15.06 10.28
C GLU A 130 6.70 -14.17 9.08
N LYS A 131 7.45 -14.35 7.98
CA LYS A 131 7.14 -13.68 6.72
C LYS A 131 5.87 -14.30 6.12
N LYS A 132 4.87 -13.48 5.80
CA LYS A 132 3.67 -13.94 5.08
C LYS A 132 3.75 -13.53 3.60
N PRO A 133 3.11 -14.27 2.69
CA PRO A 133 2.93 -13.83 1.32
C PRO A 133 2.21 -12.48 1.24
N LEU A 134 2.59 -11.65 0.28
CA LEU A 134 1.87 -10.42 -0.03
C LEU A 134 0.45 -10.75 -0.50
N ARG A 135 -0.53 -10.20 0.22
CA ARG A 135 -1.95 -10.25 -0.14
C ARG A 135 -2.45 -8.85 -0.38
N VAL A 136 -3.32 -8.69 -1.36
CA VAL A 136 -3.94 -7.40 -1.68
C VAL A 136 -5.46 -7.50 -1.66
N ARG A 137 -6.11 -6.46 -1.12
CA ARG A 137 -7.56 -6.27 -1.13
C ARG A 137 -8.01 -5.80 -2.51
N LEU A 138 -9.22 -6.18 -2.88
CA LEU A 138 -9.92 -5.61 -4.03
C LEU A 138 -10.30 -4.16 -3.70
N PRO A 139 -10.20 -3.25 -4.68
CA PRO A 139 -10.92 -3.38 -5.93
C PRO A 139 -9.98 -3.62 -7.11
N LEU A 140 -9.99 -4.83 -7.67
CA LEU A 140 -9.53 -4.96 -9.06
C LEU A 140 -10.53 -4.24 -9.94
N ASP A 141 -10.02 -3.54 -10.96
CA ASP A 141 -10.85 -3.09 -12.08
C ASP A 141 -11.65 -4.30 -12.62
N PRO A 142 -12.94 -4.17 -12.94
CA PRO A 142 -13.72 -5.26 -13.54
C PRO A 142 -13.04 -5.96 -14.73
N ARG A 143 -12.21 -5.24 -15.50
CA ARG A 143 -11.41 -5.77 -16.61
C ARG A 143 -10.25 -6.65 -16.13
N GLU A 144 -9.59 -6.25 -15.04
CA GLU A 144 -8.54 -7.06 -14.40
C GLU A 144 -9.17 -8.30 -13.76
N ARG A 145 -10.36 -8.17 -13.16
CA ARG A 145 -11.14 -9.29 -12.63
C ARG A 145 -11.55 -10.30 -13.70
N ALA A 146 -11.91 -9.84 -14.90
CA ALA A 146 -12.31 -10.69 -16.03
C ALA A 146 -11.15 -11.53 -16.62
N GLN A 147 -9.89 -11.14 -16.36
CA GLN A 147 -8.71 -11.89 -16.79
C GLN A 147 -8.34 -13.03 -15.82
N LEU A 148 -9.00 -13.11 -14.65
CA LEU A 148 -8.71 -14.10 -13.61
C LEU A 148 -9.61 -15.34 -13.75
N ASN A 149 -9.37 -16.17 -14.75
CA ASN A 149 -10.20 -17.35 -15.09
C ASN A 149 -9.71 -18.68 -14.49
N SER A 150 -9.08 -18.69 -13.31
CA SER A 150 -8.68 -19.95 -12.64
C SER A 150 -9.49 -20.23 -11.37
N SER A 151 -9.64 -21.51 -11.04
CA SER A 151 -10.30 -21.99 -9.82
C SER A 151 -9.62 -21.47 -8.54
N ASP A 152 -8.30 -21.31 -8.56
CA ASP A 152 -7.54 -20.81 -7.42
C ASP A 152 -7.76 -19.31 -7.19
N TYR A 153 -7.84 -18.52 -8.26
CA TYR A 153 -8.21 -17.10 -8.14
C TYR A 153 -9.65 -16.93 -7.64
N LYS A 154 -10.59 -17.79 -8.04
CA LYS A 154 -11.95 -17.76 -7.51
C LYS A 154 -11.98 -17.99 -5.99
N LYS A 155 -11.22 -18.96 -5.47
CA LYS A 155 -11.10 -19.19 -4.02
C LYS A 155 -10.50 -17.99 -3.27
N MET A 156 -9.50 -17.33 -3.86
CA MET A 156 -8.90 -16.13 -3.29
C MET A 156 -9.92 -14.98 -3.25
N LEU A 157 -10.67 -14.78 -4.34
CA LEU A 157 -11.76 -13.79 -4.41
C LEU A 157 -12.82 -14.04 -3.34
N ASP A 158 -13.21 -15.30 -3.12
CA ASP A 158 -14.17 -15.68 -2.06
C ASP A 158 -13.60 -15.41 -0.66
N ALA A 159 -12.28 -15.48 -0.50
CA ALA A 159 -11.58 -15.14 0.74
C ALA A 159 -11.29 -13.63 0.90
N GLY A 160 -11.66 -12.78 -0.07
CA GLY A 160 -11.54 -11.33 0.02
C GLY A 160 -10.14 -10.76 -0.28
N PHE A 161 -9.21 -11.56 -0.82
CA PHE A 161 -7.86 -11.11 -1.18
C PHE A 161 -7.36 -11.76 -2.48
N ILE A 162 -6.25 -11.30 -3.04
CA ILE A 162 -5.50 -12.02 -4.09
C ILE A 162 -3.99 -11.98 -3.80
N ILE A 163 -3.26 -12.91 -4.41
CA ILE A 163 -1.81 -12.76 -4.58
C ILE A 163 -1.59 -11.99 -5.90
N PRO A 164 -0.96 -10.81 -5.86
CA PRO A 164 -0.76 -10.01 -7.06
C PRO A 164 0.16 -10.75 -8.05
N PRO A 165 -0.20 -10.79 -9.35
CA PRO A 165 0.63 -11.45 -10.36
C PRO A 165 1.92 -10.67 -10.59
N SER A 166 2.94 -11.40 -11.02
CA SER A 166 4.20 -10.80 -11.47
C SER A 166 4.01 -10.05 -12.78
N PHE A 167 4.88 -9.08 -13.01
CA PHE A 167 4.97 -8.40 -14.30
C PHE A 167 6.41 -8.22 -14.73
N CYS A 168 6.59 -8.03 -16.03
CA CYS A 168 7.89 -7.71 -16.61
C CYS A 168 7.83 -6.40 -17.38
N VAL A 169 8.96 -5.69 -17.39
CA VAL A 169 9.17 -4.39 -18.03
C VAL A 169 10.27 -4.57 -19.07
N ALA A 170 9.93 -4.39 -20.34
CA ALA A 170 10.89 -4.43 -21.44
C ALA A 170 11.90 -3.27 -21.35
N GLY A 171 13.05 -3.40 -22.01
CA GLY A 171 14.11 -2.40 -21.98
C GLY A 171 13.63 -1.00 -22.37
N GLY A 172 14.12 0.02 -21.66
CA GLY A 172 13.77 1.43 -21.90
C GLY A 172 12.34 1.84 -21.51
N ASN A 173 11.52 0.91 -21.02
CA ASN A 173 10.13 1.19 -20.62
C ASN A 173 9.98 1.37 -19.11
N ASP A 174 8.82 1.89 -18.69
CA ASP A 174 8.40 1.90 -17.30
C ASP A 174 7.00 1.28 -17.11
N ARG A 175 6.71 0.88 -15.87
CA ARG A 175 5.40 0.38 -15.47
C ARG A 175 5.04 0.87 -14.09
N VAL A 176 3.80 1.35 -13.97
CA VAL A 176 3.19 1.77 -12.70
C VAL A 176 2.42 0.60 -12.09
N PHE A 177 2.43 0.51 -10.77
CA PHE A 177 1.62 -0.43 -9.99
C PHE A 177 1.04 0.26 -8.76
N ASN A 178 -0.13 -0.20 -8.32
CA ASN A 178 -0.76 0.20 -7.07
C ASN A 178 -1.41 -1.04 -6.46
N LEU A 179 -1.13 -1.31 -5.19
CA LEU A 179 -1.51 -2.52 -4.48
C LEU A 179 -2.14 -2.14 -3.15
N ALA A 180 -3.43 -2.42 -2.97
CA ALA A 180 -4.10 -2.22 -1.70
C ALA A 180 -3.75 -3.40 -0.77
N ILE A 181 -2.87 -3.23 0.21
CA ILE A 181 -2.41 -4.31 1.09
C ILE A 181 -3.56 -4.86 1.94
N ASP A 182 -3.67 -6.18 2.00
CA ASP A 182 -4.49 -6.82 3.03
C ASP A 182 -3.72 -6.91 4.34
N ALA A 183 -4.10 -6.09 5.32
CA ALA A 183 -3.48 -6.04 6.63
C ALA A 183 -3.95 -7.17 7.58
N ALA A 184 -5.02 -7.91 7.23
CA ALA A 184 -5.69 -8.84 8.14
C ALA A 184 -4.81 -10.03 8.57
N ASN A 185 -3.84 -10.42 7.75
CA ASN A 185 -2.93 -11.54 8.03
C ASN A 185 -1.57 -11.09 8.61
N ILE A 186 -1.34 -9.79 8.78
CA ILE A 186 -0.07 -9.20 9.23
C ILE A 186 -0.19 -8.41 10.53
N PHE A 187 -1.36 -7.85 10.81
CA PHE A 187 -1.62 -7.08 12.01
C PHE A 187 -2.78 -7.69 12.78
N ARG A 188 -2.65 -7.76 14.11
CA ARG A 188 -3.62 -8.43 14.99
C ARG A 188 -4.96 -7.73 14.98
N ALA A 189 -4.94 -6.39 14.90
CA ALA A 189 -6.15 -5.59 14.84
C ALA A 189 -6.77 -5.51 13.44
N GLY A 190 -6.13 -6.10 12.41
CA GLY A 190 -6.51 -5.93 11.00
C GLY A 190 -6.30 -4.51 10.46
N THR A 191 -5.83 -3.59 11.31
CA THR A 191 -5.40 -2.23 11.00
C THR A 191 -3.89 -2.18 10.83
N MET A 192 -3.38 -1.32 9.94
CA MET A 192 -1.95 -1.22 9.77
C MET A 192 -1.27 -0.72 11.04
N PHE A 193 -0.11 -1.31 11.36
CA PHE A 193 0.73 -0.97 12.50
C PHE A 193 0.04 -1.14 13.87
N ASP A 194 -1.04 -1.92 13.94
CA ASP A 194 -1.89 -2.07 15.13
C ASP A 194 -2.28 -0.73 15.77
N ALA A 195 -2.38 0.35 14.97
CA ALA A 195 -2.93 1.60 15.44
C ALA A 195 -4.45 1.46 15.56
N ARG A 196 -5.01 1.93 16.69
CA ARG A 196 -6.46 1.89 16.97
C ARG A 196 -6.96 3.25 17.42
N TRP A 197 -8.17 3.59 17.01
CA TRP A 197 -8.89 4.79 17.42
C TRP A 197 -10.34 4.42 17.69
N LYS A 198 -11.03 5.27 18.44
CA LYS A 198 -12.44 5.08 18.75
C LYS A 198 -13.30 5.50 17.55
N ASP A 199 -14.24 4.65 17.17
CA ASP A 199 -15.14 4.94 16.05
C ASP A 199 -15.87 6.26 16.26
N ASN A 200 -15.96 7.07 15.20
CA ASN A 200 -16.65 8.36 15.19
C ASN A 200 -16.11 9.41 16.18
N GLU A 201 -14.91 9.21 16.75
CA GLU A 201 -14.28 10.15 17.68
C GLU A 201 -12.80 10.39 17.34
N PRO A 202 -12.25 11.59 17.59
CA PRO A 202 -10.84 11.87 17.39
C PRO A 202 -10.00 11.34 18.56
N VAL A 203 -10.34 10.17 19.12
CA VAL A 203 -9.68 9.58 20.28
C VAL A 203 -8.82 8.40 19.85
N ILE A 204 -7.51 8.49 20.04
CA ILE A 204 -6.58 7.39 19.80
C ILE A 204 -6.61 6.42 20.98
N LEU A 205 -6.83 5.14 20.68
CA LEU A 205 -6.78 4.05 21.66
C LEU A 205 -5.39 3.40 21.68
N GLU A 206 -4.75 3.25 20.53
CA GLU A 206 -3.38 2.74 20.39
C GLU A 206 -2.62 3.50 19.30
N LYS A 207 -1.45 4.03 19.66
CA LYS A 207 -0.65 4.85 18.75
C LYS A 207 0.17 4.02 17.76
N GLY A 208 0.50 2.77 18.07
CA GLY A 208 1.36 1.94 17.23
C GLY A 208 2.80 2.46 17.04
N ILE A 209 3.27 3.44 17.84
CA ILE A 209 4.62 4.02 17.69
C ILE A 209 5.68 2.92 17.84
N GLY A 210 6.62 2.87 16.90
CA GLY A 210 7.66 1.84 16.84
C GLY A 210 7.24 0.57 16.08
N ASN A 211 5.95 0.36 15.82
CA ASN A 211 5.51 -0.73 14.97
C ASN A 211 5.94 -0.48 13.52
N TRP A 212 6.28 -1.57 12.83
CA TRP A 212 6.79 -1.51 11.47
C TRP A 212 6.16 -2.56 10.55
N LEU A 213 6.16 -2.26 9.26
CA LEU A 213 5.75 -3.12 8.15
C LEU A 213 6.89 -3.16 7.14
N LYS A 214 7.41 -4.34 6.83
CA LYS A 214 8.40 -4.56 5.78
C LYS A 214 7.77 -5.31 4.63
N LEU A 215 7.80 -4.71 3.45
CA LEU A 215 7.53 -5.33 2.17
C LEU A 215 8.84 -5.75 1.51
N SER A 216 8.92 -7.00 1.06
CA SER A 216 10.06 -7.55 0.32
C SER A 216 9.59 -8.05 -1.04
N VAL A 217 10.06 -7.44 -2.13
CA VAL A 217 9.68 -7.79 -3.51
C VAL A 217 10.91 -8.25 -4.28
N PRO A 218 10.97 -9.50 -4.75
CA PRO A 218 12.05 -9.95 -5.62
C PRO A 218 11.97 -9.28 -7.00
N ILE A 219 13.14 -8.92 -7.53
CA ILE A 219 13.35 -8.34 -8.86
C ILE A 219 14.35 -9.24 -9.59
N GLU A 220 14.01 -9.65 -10.81
CA GLU A 220 14.83 -10.51 -11.65
C GLU A 220 15.22 -9.75 -12.93
N TYR A 221 16.49 -9.84 -13.32
CA TYR A 221 16.98 -9.29 -14.58
C TYR A 221 18.11 -10.17 -15.13
N GLY A 222 17.89 -10.80 -16.29
CA GLY A 222 18.79 -11.85 -16.77
C GLY A 222 18.92 -12.98 -15.76
N GLU A 223 20.14 -13.33 -15.38
CA GLU A 223 20.45 -14.35 -14.36
C GLU A 223 20.52 -13.79 -12.94
N LEU A 224 20.42 -12.46 -12.79
CA LEU A 224 20.59 -11.79 -11.51
C LEU A 224 19.25 -11.63 -10.79
N ARG A 225 19.30 -11.87 -9.49
CA ARG A 225 18.14 -11.75 -8.61
C ARG A 225 18.45 -10.82 -7.45
N GLN A 226 17.65 -9.77 -7.36
CA GLN A 226 17.68 -8.80 -6.29
C GLN A 226 16.34 -8.78 -5.55
N ARG A 227 16.28 -8.05 -4.45
CA ARG A 227 15.08 -7.85 -3.66
C ARG A 227 15.03 -6.39 -3.23
N VAL A 228 13.90 -5.75 -3.50
CA VAL A 228 13.57 -4.45 -2.92
C VAL A 228 12.93 -4.70 -1.55
N GLU A 229 13.50 -4.12 -0.50
CA GLU A 229 12.89 -4.09 0.82
C GLU A 229 12.45 -2.66 1.16
N VAL A 230 11.16 -2.49 1.43
CA VAL A 230 10.58 -1.22 1.91
C VAL A 230 10.04 -1.44 3.31
N THR A 231 10.58 -0.72 4.29
CA THR A 231 10.15 -0.76 5.68
C THR A 231 9.50 0.55 6.07
N LEU A 232 8.31 0.46 6.62
CA LEU A 232 7.53 1.59 7.12
C LEU A 232 7.53 1.49 8.64
N THR A 233 7.87 2.57 9.33
CA THR A 233 7.88 2.58 10.81
C THR A 233 7.06 3.75 11.33
N VAL A 234 6.14 3.50 12.26
CA VAL A 234 5.36 4.55 12.92
C VAL A 234 6.29 5.37 13.82
N LYS A 235 6.25 6.69 13.69
CA LYS A 235 6.99 7.63 14.53
C LYS A 235 6.12 8.41 15.49
N ASP A 236 4.90 8.76 15.08
CA ASP A 236 3.93 9.44 15.92
C ASP A 236 2.51 9.19 15.39
N THR A 237 1.50 9.34 16.24
CA THR A 237 0.08 9.18 15.89
C THR A 237 -0.73 10.26 16.60
N LYS A 238 -1.44 11.05 15.80
CA LYS A 238 -2.33 12.14 16.20
C LYS A 238 -3.74 11.89 15.63
N SER A 239 -4.75 12.59 16.10
CA SER A 239 -6.12 12.50 15.58
C SER A 239 -6.78 13.86 15.65
N HIS A 240 -7.60 14.19 14.67
CA HIS A 240 -8.36 15.45 14.63
C HIS A 240 -9.69 15.26 13.90
N MET A 241 -10.63 16.19 14.09
CA MET A 241 -11.87 16.23 13.34
C MET A 241 -11.66 16.99 12.03
N VAL A 242 -12.14 16.44 10.92
CA VAL A 242 -12.23 17.16 9.65
C VAL A 242 -13.69 17.50 9.39
N HIS A 243 -13.97 18.78 9.17
CA HIS A 243 -15.31 19.28 8.83
C HIS A 243 -15.38 19.49 7.31
N PHE A 244 -16.35 18.84 6.65
CA PHE A 244 -16.64 19.02 5.23
C PHE A 244 -17.80 20.00 5.00
#